data_AF-A0A4Y9YV18-F1
#
_entry.id   AF-A0A4Y9YV18-F1
#
_cell.length_a   1.000
_cell.length_b   1.000
_cell.length_c   1.000
_cell.angle_alpha   90.00
_cell.angle_beta   90.00
_cell.angle_gamma   90.00
#
_symmetry.space_group_name_H-M   'P 1'
#
loop_
_entity.id
_entity.type
_entity.pdbx_description
1 polymer ?
#
loop_
_entity_poly.entity_id
_entity_poly.type
_entity_poly.pdbx_seq_one_letter_code
_entity_poly.pdbx_strand_id
1 'polypeptide(L)'
;MGSRWCDIKIEGSAKIVGSAALDTFMLHKFGMLKEDMMKRWHEYATRSEALAHDSQAQALQPLIDCTLDGLHSSAFMRTLQEEFSAVQQADRAGQRQLHFTNPLDKLRARIPKCETPAIVGYAFDPILDLRDHDEHAWDDSYREATDVYCRFCQDLEEALKRDGMATSDGHGVLTHGISTSYSHADGVFASYRGRYFEGDSSFTKHIQSIRASAWYYFGYAQKNPAFAWLGLAYLNRIRNDRVTQGPSTSIGAASGALGGTTSSTSSASCVSSTATVVGMSLSLKEAASRGARRAQENLRSVEKNPTPRYPVASNPPPCVNAPEHKWRMGPTNGFARRYDCETCGVRVKERKEGVYWVEDVVTSAKAAQGPRRIAKLPRPIKVANAGRELVQRGVEAPSVKGEDIDDKKGILNPAATSARAIGTSPKSLKDSSQRDVKPVPSSTARGQPSTTNGLLISRSSISTGIKSRPTGSDLVCNNAKPSAPVAAHPGLAECRSDQHLWHCRWANGYARHYICKWCSIVVKEHKRNDRWVAY
;
A
#
# COMPACT_ATOMS: atom_id res chain seq x y z
N MET A 1 49.22 35.32 -40.20
CA MET A 1 48.56 35.35 -38.89
C MET A 1 47.44 34.32 -38.91
N GLY A 2 47.74 33.09 -38.51
CA GLY A 2 46.81 31.96 -38.54
C GLY A 2 46.60 31.43 -37.12
N SER A 3 45.37 31.52 -36.64
CA SER A 3 44.98 31.08 -35.30
C SER A 3 44.99 29.56 -35.21
N ARG A 4 45.95 29.02 -34.46
CA ARG A 4 46.02 27.61 -34.07
C ARG A 4 44.85 27.29 -33.15
N TRP A 5 43.96 26.42 -33.60
CA TRP A 5 43.04 25.70 -32.74
C TRP A 5 43.84 24.61 -32.02
N CYS A 6 43.76 24.59 -30.69
CA CYS A 6 44.36 23.55 -29.88
C CYS A 6 43.57 22.24 -30.08
N ASP A 7 44.22 21.24 -30.69
CA ASP A 7 43.80 19.85 -30.62
C ASP A 7 43.87 19.37 -29.17
N ILE A 8 42.74 19.43 -28.46
CA ILE A 8 42.58 18.71 -27.20
C ILE A 8 42.30 17.25 -27.56
N LYS A 9 43.36 16.44 -27.60
CA LYS A 9 43.25 14.98 -27.59
C LYS A 9 42.66 14.53 -26.27
N ILE A 10 41.37 14.20 -26.26
CA ILE A 10 40.73 13.44 -25.17
C ILE A 10 40.94 11.94 -25.45
N GLU A 11 42.19 11.49 -25.37
CA GLU A 11 42.55 10.06 -25.37
C GLU A 11 42.87 9.67 -23.93
N GLY A 12 41.86 9.27 -23.14
CA GLY A 12 42.14 8.67 -21.82
C GLY A 12 41.02 8.64 -20.78
N SER A 13 39.96 9.45 -20.89
CA SER A 13 39.01 9.64 -19.76
C SER A 13 37.59 9.10 -19.98
N ALA A 14 37.34 8.37 -21.08
CA ALA A 14 36.02 7.78 -21.36
C ALA A 14 35.75 6.44 -20.65
N LYS A 15 36.73 5.84 -19.97
CA LYS A 15 36.58 4.54 -19.30
C LYS A 15 35.99 4.59 -17.88
N ILE A 16 35.71 5.79 -17.34
CA ILE A 16 35.14 5.96 -15.99
C ILE A 16 33.99 6.97 -16.01
N VAL A 17 33.16 6.97 -17.07
CA VAL A 17 31.75 7.25 -16.81
C VAL A 17 31.23 5.96 -16.20
N GLY A 18 31.30 5.88 -14.86
CA GLY A 18 30.97 4.65 -14.12
C GLY A 18 29.61 4.11 -14.56
N SER A 19 29.43 2.79 -14.57
CA SER A 19 28.18 2.18 -15.06
C SER A 19 26.95 2.86 -14.46
N ALA A 20 27.02 3.31 -13.20
CA ALA A 20 25.98 4.09 -12.53
C ALA A 20 25.54 5.38 -13.26
N ALA A 21 26.46 6.13 -13.87
CA ALA A 21 26.12 7.34 -14.62
C ALA A 21 25.47 7.01 -15.98
N LEU A 22 25.93 5.93 -16.62
CA LEU A 22 25.26 5.39 -17.81
C LEU A 22 23.88 4.84 -17.45
N ASP A 23 23.76 4.09 -16.36
CA ASP A 23 22.50 3.53 -15.86
C ASP A 23 21.52 4.66 -15.51
N THR A 24 21.98 5.73 -14.86
CA THR A 24 21.18 6.92 -14.55
C THR A 24 20.75 7.66 -15.81
N PHE A 25 21.66 7.84 -16.78
CA PHE A 25 21.33 8.44 -18.07
C PHE A 25 20.31 7.60 -18.85
N MET A 26 20.48 6.28 -18.86
CA MET A 26 19.55 5.34 -19.47
C MET A 26 18.19 5.44 -18.77
N LEU A 27 18.14 5.39 -17.43
CA LEU A 27 16.92 5.57 -16.65
C LEU A 27 16.19 6.88 -17.01
N HIS A 28 16.94 7.98 -17.09
CA HIS A 28 16.38 9.32 -17.32
C HIS A 28 15.94 9.53 -18.78
N LYS A 29 16.72 9.05 -19.74
CA LYS A 29 16.40 9.14 -21.17
C LYS A 29 15.18 8.27 -21.52
N PHE A 30 15.07 7.10 -20.90
CA PHE A 30 13.97 6.18 -21.17
C PHE A 30 12.71 6.46 -20.38
N GLY A 31 12.82 7.17 -19.24
CA GLY A 31 11.67 7.81 -18.61
C GLY A 31 10.90 8.66 -19.63
N MET A 32 11.61 9.46 -20.44
CA MET A 32 10.98 10.29 -21.47
C MET A 32 10.29 9.47 -22.57
N LEU A 33 10.92 8.40 -23.07
CA LEU A 33 10.29 7.56 -24.12
C LEU A 33 9.00 6.93 -23.60
N LYS A 34 9.02 6.40 -22.38
CA LYS A 34 7.84 5.82 -21.74
C LYS A 34 6.74 6.87 -21.56
N GLU A 35 7.08 8.06 -21.06
CA GLU A 35 6.14 9.18 -20.92
C GLU A 35 5.54 9.59 -22.28
N ASP A 36 6.35 9.68 -23.32
CA ASP A 36 5.90 9.97 -24.68
C ASP A 36 4.96 8.88 -25.22
N MET A 37 5.30 7.60 -25.02
CA MET A 37 4.43 6.48 -25.42
C MET A 37 3.08 6.54 -24.69
N MET A 38 3.08 6.74 -23.37
CA MET A 38 1.85 6.84 -22.56
C MET A 38 1.01 8.05 -22.97
N LYS A 39 1.65 9.20 -23.23
CA LYS A 39 0.98 10.40 -23.72
C LYS A 39 0.33 10.15 -25.09
N ARG A 40 1.04 9.54 -26.03
CA ARG A 40 0.50 9.19 -27.36
C ARG A 40 -0.62 8.16 -27.29
N TRP A 41 -0.48 7.15 -26.44
CA TRP A 41 -1.55 6.19 -26.18
C TRP A 41 -2.80 6.89 -25.67
N HIS A 42 -2.66 7.85 -24.74
CA HIS A 42 -3.79 8.64 -24.26
C HIS A 42 -4.42 9.50 -25.37
N GLU A 43 -3.60 10.16 -26.20
CA GLU A 43 -4.08 10.91 -27.38
C GLU A 43 -4.87 10.01 -28.33
N TYR A 44 -4.37 8.80 -28.63
CA TYR A 44 -5.04 7.85 -29.52
C TYR A 44 -6.31 7.26 -28.89
N ALA A 45 -6.30 6.99 -27.60
CA ALA A 45 -7.45 6.48 -26.87
C ALA A 45 -8.54 7.54 -26.62
N THR A 46 -8.27 8.83 -26.81
CA THR A 46 -9.25 9.90 -26.59
C THR A 46 -9.76 10.56 -27.87
N ARG A 47 -9.07 10.39 -28.99
CA ARG A 47 -9.46 10.95 -30.29
C ARG A 47 -10.50 10.12 -31.06
N SER A 48 -10.71 8.86 -30.66
CA SER A 48 -11.50 7.87 -31.40
C SER A 48 -12.64 7.35 -30.54
N GLU A 49 -13.78 7.03 -31.17
CA GLU A 49 -14.93 6.42 -30.49
C GLU A 49 -14.62 5.03 -29.93
N ALA A 50 -13.65 4.34 -30.54
CA ALA A 50 -13.16 3.05 -30.06
C ALA A 50 -12.39 3.13 -28.73
N LEU A 51 -12.03 4.34 -28.28
CA LEU A 51 -11.24 4.58 -27.08
C LEU A 51 -9.94 3.74 -27.06
N ALA A 52 -9.73 2.93 -26.02
CA ALA A 52 -8.59 2.02 -25.91
C ALA A 52 -8.56 0.92 -26.99
N HIS A 53 -9.65 0.71 -27.74
CA HIS A 53 -9.69 -0.20 -28.88
C HIS A 53 -9.29 0.45 -30.22
N ASP A 54 -8.87 1.72 -30.22
CA ASP A 54 -8.26 2.33 -31.40
C ASP A 54 -7.05 1.51 -31.85
N SER A 55 -6.91 1.27 -33.15
CA SER A 55 -5.86 0.38 -33.68
C SER A 55 -4.46 0.87 -33.32
N GLN A 56 -4.25 2.20 -33.26
CA GLN A 56 -2.97 2.78 -32.87
C GLN A 56 -2.75 2.69 -31.36
N ALA A 57 -3.80 2.87 -30.54
CA ALA A 57 -3.71 2.67 -29.09
C ALA A 57 -3.38 1.20 -28.76
N GLN A 58 -4.01 0.25 -29.44
CA GLN A 58 -3.72 -1.18 -29.30
C GLN A 58 -2.30 -1.53 -29.75
N ALA A 59 -1.77 -0.88 -30.80
CA ALA A 59 -0.39 -1.08 -31.23
C ALA A 59 0.63 -0.52 -30.21
N LEU A 60 0.30 0.55 -29.50
CA LEU A 60 1.16 1.13 -28.46
C LEU A 60 1.16 0.33 -27.15
N GLN A 61 0.05 -0.33 -26.79
CA GLN A 61 -0.07 -1.08 -25.54
C GLN A 61 1.09 -2.08 -25.29
N PRO A 62 1.42 -3.00 -26.22
CA PRO A 62 2.51 -3.94 -26.00
C PRO A 62 3.88 -3.25 -25.92
N LEU A 63 4.07 -2.09 -26.56
CA LEU A 63 5.32 -1.32 -26.44
C LEU A 63 5.46 -0.68 -25.05
N ILE A 64 4.34 -0.23 -24.48
CA ILE A 64 4.28 0.32 -23.11
C ILE A 64 4.55 -0.79 -22.09
N ASP A 65 3.93 -1.96 -22.25
CA ASP A 65 4.16 -3.11 -21.37
C ASP A 65 5.63 -3.56 -21.46
N CYS A 66 6.16 -3.64 -22.69
CA CYS A 66 7.57 -3.90 -22.94
C CYS A 66 8.51 -2.85 -22.32
N THR A 67 8.16 -1.57 -22.30
CA THR A 67 9.00 -0.54 -21.64
C THR A 67 8.95 -0.64 -20.12
N LEU A 68 7.83 -1.09 -19.54
CA LEU A 68 7.71 -1.36 -18.10
C LEU A 68 8.57 -2.55 -17.68
N ASP A 69 8.58 -3.62 -18.48
CA ASP A 69 9.39 -4.82 -18.21
C ASP A 69 10.86 -4.65 -18.60
N GLY A 70 11.11 -3.89 -19.67
CA GLY A 70 12.39 -3.69 -20.34
C GLY A 70 13.37 -2.77 -19.61
N LEU A 71 12.98 -2.18 -18.48
CA LEU A 71 13.84 -1.33 -17.63
C LEU A 71 15.13 -2.03 -17.17
N HIS A 72 15.27 -3.34 -17.38
CA HIS A 72 16.48 -4.11 -17.08
C HIS A 72 17.40 -4.40 -18.28
N SER A 73 17.01 -4.12 -19.53
CA SER A 73 17.81 -4.48 -20.73
C SER A 73 18.00 -3.30 -21.69
N SER A 74 19.21 -2.77 -21.77
CA SER A 74 19.57 -1.61 -22.60
C SER A 74 19.50 -1.87 -24.12
N ALA A 75 19.70 -3.12 -24.56
CA ALA A 75 19.68 -3.49 -25.98
C ALA A 75 18.27 -3.44 -26.60
N PHE A 76 17.23 -3.58 -25.77
CA PHE A 76 15.83 -3.65 -26.20
C PHE A 76 15.23 -2.27 -26.55
N MET A 77 15.81 -1.19 -26.02
CA MET A 77 15.21 0.14 -26.08
C MET A 77 15.32 0.82 -27.45
N ARG A 78 16.37 0.51 -28.24
CA ARG A 78 16.49 1.04 -29.60
C ARG A 78 15.39 0.47 -30.50
N THR A 79 15.14 -0.83 -30.39
CA THR A 79 14.07 -1.52 -31.12
C THR A 79 12.71 -0.95 -30.75
N LEU A 80 12.44 -0.73 -29.46
CA LEU A 80 11.20 -0.08 -29.00
C LEU A 80 11.02 1.34 -29.56
N GLN A 81 12.09 2.14 -29.66
CA GLN A 81 12.02 3.46 -30.26
C GLN A 81 11.68 3.41 -31.76
N GLU A 82 12.26 2.44 -32.48
CA GLU A 82 11.99 2.22 -33.91
C GLU A 82 10.54 1.79 -34.14
N GLU A 83 10.03 0.83 -33.35
CA GLU A 83 8.64 0.38 -33.39
C GLU A 83 7.67 1.51 -33.03
N PHE A 84 7.97 2.29 -31.99
CA PHE A 84 7.18 3.48 -31.64
C PHE A 84 7.13 4.51 -32.77
N SER A 85 8.27 4.75 -33.42
CA SER A 85 8.35 5.66 -34.56
C SER A 85 7.53 5.15 -35.76
N ALA A 86 7.48 3.83 -35.96
CA ALA A 86 6.65 3.22 -36.99
C ALA A 86 5.14 3.43 -36.73
N VAL A 87 4.70 3.26 -35.47
CA VAL A 87 3.30 3.56 -35.07
C VAL A 87 2.97 5.04 -35.31
N GLN A 88 3.88 5.96 -34.96
CA GLN A 88 3.69 7.39 -35.23
C GLN A 88 3.61 7.72 -36.73
N GLN A 89 4.39 7.05 -37.58
CA GLN A 89 4.35 7.24 -39.03
C GLN A 89 3.04 6.73 -39.64
N ALA A 90 2.56 5.56 -39.19
CA ALA A 90 1.27 5.01 -39.61
C ALA A 90 0.11 5.96 -39.29
N ASP A 91 0.19 6.65 -38.14
CA ASP A 91 -0.82 7.63 -37.74
C ASP A 91 -0.90 8.84 -38.66
N ARG A 92 0.25 9.42 -39.02
CA ARG A 92 0.32 10.61 -39.90
C ARG A 92 -0.30 10.35 -41.28
N ALA A 93 -0.25 9.10 -41.76
CA ALA A 93 -0.85 8.71 -43.03
C ALA A 93 -2.39 8.61 -42.96
N GLY A 94 -2.96 8.33 -41.78
CA GLY A 94 -4.38 8.05 -41.58
C GLY A 94 -5.20 9.22 -41.05
N GLN A 95 -4.61 10.39 -40.79
CA GLN A 95 -5.22 11.44 -40.00
C GLN A 95 -6.30 12.22 -40.78
N ARG A 96 -7.51 11.66 -40.85
CA ARG A 96 -8.73 12.40 -41.21
C ARG A 96 -9.35 12.95 -39.93
N GLN A 97 -9.46 14.27 -39.84
CA GLN A 97 -10.16 14.93 -38.73
C GLN A 97 -11.64 14.55 -38.76
N LEU A 98 -12.02 13.60 -37.92
CA LEU A 98 -13.42 13.40 -37.57
C LEU A 98 -13.73 14.32 -36.39
N HIS A 99 -14.87 15.01 -36.45
CA HIS A 99 -15.41 15.83 -35.36
C HIS A 99 -15.88 14.94 -34.20
N PHE A 100 -14.98 14.18 -33.60
CA PHE A 100 -15.25 13.36 -32.44
C PHE A 100 -15.06 14.18 -31.16
N THR A 101 -16.05 14.13 -30.27
CA THR A 101 -15.95 14.72 -28.93
C THR A 101 -15.70 13.60 -27.93
N ASN A 102 -14.53 13.64 -27.27
CA ASN A 102 -14.13 12.66 -26.28
C ASN A 102 -15.22 12.47 -25.18
N PRO A 103 -15.74 11.24 -24.99
CA PRO A 103 -16.78 10.97 -24.00
C PRO A 103 -16.30 11.21 -22.58
N LEU A 104 -15.01 11.07 -22.29
CA LEU A 104 -14.45 11.39 -20.97
C LEU A 104 -14.55 12.89 -20.68
N ASP A 105 -14.40 13.75 -21.68
CA ASP A 105 -14.56 15.19 -21.50
C ASP A 105 -16.02 15.58 -21.28
N LYS A 106 -16.97 14.86 -21.91
CA LYS A 106 -18.41 15.00 -21.59
C LYS A 106 -18.70 14.58 -20.15
N LEU A 107 -18.09 13.50 -19.66
CA LEU A 107 -18.23 13.07 -18.26
C LEU A 107 -17.57 14.06 -17.29
N ARG A 108 -16.37 14.56 -17.60
CA ARG A 108 -15.69 15.60 -16.80
C ARG A 108 -16.49 16.89 -16.74
N ALA A 109 -17.13 17.29 -17.84
CA ALA A 109 -18.01 18.45 -17.87
C ALA A 109 -19.30 18.26 -17.03
N ARG A 110 -19.72 17.01 -16.79
CA ARG A 110 -20.84 16.68 -15.90
C ARG A 110 -20.45 16.62 -14.44
N ILE A 111 -19.17 16.38 -14.12
CA ILE A 111 -18.67 16.57 -12.76
C ILE A 111 -18.82 18.07 -12.51
N PRO A 112 -19.67 18.50 -11.55
CA PRO A 112 -19.76 19.89 -11.19
C PRO A 112 -18.33 20.36 -10.99
N LYS A 113 -17.93 21.43 -11.68
CA LYS A 113 -16.67 22.09 -11.37
C LYS A 113 -16.84 22.51 -9.92
N CYS A 114 -16.35 21.69 -9.00
CA CYS A 114 -16.07 22.11 -7.64
C CYS A 114 -15.05 23.21 -7.86
N GLU A 115 -15.52 24.44 -8.05
CA GLU A 115 -14.88 25.60 -7.46
C GLU A 115 -14.52 25.09 -6.08
N THR A 116 -13.23 24.78 -5.87
CA THR A 116 -12.71 24.08 -4.69
C THR A 116 -13.51 24.62 -3.53
N PRO A 117 -14.49 23.85 -2.99
CA PRO A 117 -15.56 24.44 -2.21
C PRO A 117 -14.82 25.16 -1.11
N ALA A 118 -14.90 26.49 -1.11
CA ALA A 118 -14.14 27.30 -0.17
C ALA A 118 -14.45 26.68 1.18
N ILE A 119 -13.49 25.99 1.80
CA ILE A 119 -13.79 24.96 2.81
C ILE A 119 -14.60 25.65 3.90
N VAL A 120 -15.94 25.49 3.84
CA VAL A 120 -16.88 26.41 4.53
C VAL A 120 -16.80 26.17 6.04
N GLY A 121 -16.27 25.01 6.44
CA GLY A 121 -15.79 24.75 7.78
C GLY A 121 -14.62 23.79 7.75
N TYR A 122 -13.55 24.13 8.46
CA TYR A 122 -12.50 23.19 8.81
C TYR A 122 -13.05 22.28 9.92
N ALA A 123 -13.89 21.31 9.55
CA ALA A 123 -14.34 20.28 10.46
C ALA A 123 -13.20 19.28 10.66
N PHE A 124 -12.74 19.12 11.90
CA PHE A 124 -11.78 18.09 12.26
C PHE A 124 -12.48 16.73 12.28
N ASP A 125 -11.78 15.66 11.89
CA ASP A 125 -12.29 14.30 12.06
C ASP A 125 -12.18 13.89 13.54
N PRO A 126 -13.29 13.69 14.27
CA PRO A 126 -13.25 13.33 15.69
C PRO A 126 -12.53 12.00 15.97
N ILE A 127 -12.43 11.12 14.97
CA ILE A 127 -11.74 9.82 15.12
C ILE A 127 -10.22 10.01 15.25
N LEU A 128 -9.70 11.11 14.72
CA LEU A 128 -8.29 11.45 14.78
C LEU A 128 -7.93 12.26 16.03
N ASP A 129 -8.92 12.67 16.84
CA ASP A 129 -8.69 13.28 18.14
C ASP A 129 -8.45 12.17 19.18
N LEU A 130 -7.21 12.06 19.64
CA LEU A 130 -6.79 11.04 20.62
C LEU A 130 -6.66 11.61 22.03
N ARG A 131 -7.22 12.79 22.32
CA ARG A 131 -7.13 13.43 23.64
C ARG A 131 -7.59 12.51 24.78
N ASP A 132 -8.64 11.72 24.55
CA ASP A 132 -9.18 10.79 25.54
C ASP A 132 -8.25 9.61 25.89
N HIS A 133 -7.17 9.38 25.11
CA HIS A 133 -6.25 8.26 25.37
C HIS A 133 -5.21 8.59 26.44
N ASP A 134 -4.69 9.82 26.42
CA ASP A 134 -3.71 10.35 27.38
C ASP A 134 -3.73 11.88 27.28
N GLU A 135 -4.55 12.51 28.12
CA GLU A 135 -4.80 13.96 28.09
C GLU A 135 -3.52 14.76 28.34
N HIS A 136 -2.67 14.32 29.27
CA HIS A 136 -1.42 15.01 29.60
C HIS A 136 -0.41 14.98 28.45
N ALA A 137 -0.17 13.80 27.86
CA ALA A 137 0.73 13.69 26.71
C ALA A 137 0.20 14.46 25.48
N TRP A 138 -1.13 14.51 25.34
CA TRP A 138 -1.79 15.28 24.29
C TRP A 138 -1.61 16.79 24.49
N ASP A 139 -1.85 17.30 25.70
CA ASP A 139 -1.67 18.72 26.04
C ASP A 139 -0.21 19.18 25.89
N ASP A 140 0.75 18.35 26.29
CA ASP A 140 2.19 18.60 26.06
C ASP A 140 2.49 18.72 24.57
N SER A 141 1.93 17.81 23.77
CA SER A 141 2.09 17.83 22.31
C SER A 141 1.37 19.00 21.64
N TYR A 142 0.26 19.47 22.20
CA TYR A 142 -0.47 20.65 21.72
C TYR A 142 0.32 21.94 21.98
N ARG A 143 0.95 22.05 23.15
CA ARG A 143 1.89 23.14 23.46
C ARG A 143 3.09 23.11 22.53
N GLU A 144 3.68 21.94 22.33
CA GLU A 144 4.78 21.75 21.35
C GLU A 144 4.35 22.20 19.94
N ALA A 145 3.16 21.81 19.49
CA ALA A 145 2.62 22.23 18.19
C ALA A 145 2.55 23.76 18.05
N THR A 146 2.14 24.44 19.12
CA THR A 146 2.05 25.90 19.16
C THR A 146 3.42 26.56 18.98
N ASP A 147 4.45 26.05 19.65
CA ASP A 147 5.82 26.56 19.57
C ASP A 147 6.52 26.28 18.23
N VAL A 148 6.12 25.20 17.57
CA VAL A 148 6.71 24.74 16.31
C VAL A 148 6.03 25.39 15.11
N TYR A 149 4.74 25.70 15.21
CA TYR A 149 3.91 26.23 14.13
C TYR A 149 4.49 27.47 13.44
N CYS A 150 4.92 28.47 14.22
CA CYS A 150 5.46 29.72 13.68
C CYS A 150 6.73 29.48 12.84
N ARG A 151 7.62 28.59 13.33
CA ARG A 151 8.85 28.22 12.62
C ARG A 151 8.54 27.45 11.33
N PHE A 152 7.62 26.49 11.40
CA PHE A 152 7.19 25.75 10.22
C PHE A 152 6.64 26.67 9.12
N CYS A 153 5.80 27.65 9.47
CA CYS A 153 5.23 28.57 8.50
C CYS A 153 6.31 29.45 7.84
N GLN A 154 7.30 29.92 8.61
CA GLN A 154 8.42 30.69 8.09
C GLN A 154 9.28 29.87 7.12
N ASP A 155 9.67 28.65 7.53
CA ASP A 155 10.47 27.75 6.71
C ASP A 155 9.75 27.38 5.41
N LEU A 156 8.43 27.12 5.49
CA LEU A 156 7.61 26.78 4.33
C LEU A 156 7.46 27.99 3.37
N GLU A 157 7.25 29.19 3.89
CA GLU A 157 7.16 30.40 3.07
C GLU A 157 8.49 30.68 2.34
N GLU A 158 9.62 30.53 3.02
CA GLU A 158 10.95 30.68 2.43
C GLU A 158 11.20 29.64 1.33
N ALA A 159 10.80 28.38 1.58
CA ALA A 159 10.90 27.31 0.60
C ALA A 159 10.03 27.56 -0.64
N LEU A 160 8.79 28.02 -0.46
CA LEU A 160 7.90 28.38 -1.57
C LEU A 160 8.43 29.57 -2.38
N LYS A 161 9.07 30.56 -1.74
CA LYS A 161 9.75 31.66 -2.45
C LYS A 161 10.90 31.14 -3.31
N ARG A 162 11.70 30.19 -2.81
CA ARG A 162 12.78 29.55 -3.59
C ARG A 162 12.23 28.77 -4.78
N ASP A 163 11.17 27.98 -4.58
CA ASP A 163 10.51 27.24 -5.65
C ASP A 163 9.94 28.18 -6.73
N GLY A 164 9.35 29.31 -6.33
CA GLY A 164 8.86 30.33 -7.25
C GLY A 164 9.97 31.00 -8.07
N MET A 165 11.10 31.34 -7.45
CA MET A 165 12.23 31.98 -8.15
C MET A 165 12.85 31.04 -9.19
N ALA A 166 12.95 29.74 -8.92
CA ALA A 166 13.49 28.75 -9.88
C ALA A 166 12.69 28.70 -11.20
N THR A 167 11.41 29.09 -11.19
CA THR A 167 10.58 29.13 -12.40
C THR A 167 10.70 30.43 -13.19
N SER A 168 11.27 31.48 -12.60
CA SER A 168 11.31 32.84 -13.16
C SER A 168 12.48 33.10 -14.10
N ASP A 169 13.49 32.23 -14.13
CA ASP A 169 14.71 32.42 -14.93
C ASP A 169 14.47 32.06 -16.41
N GLY A 170 13.54 32.78 -17.05
CA GLY A 170 13.68 33.43 -18.36
C GLY A 170 14.04 32.65 -19.63
N HIS A 171 14.41 31.38 -19.58
CA HIS A 171 14.69 30.59 -20.77
C HIS A 171 13.57 29.59 -21.02
N GLY A 172 12.49 30.14 -21.56
CA GLY A 172 11.29 29.47 -22.04
C GLY A 172 11.54 28.53 -23.21
N VAL A 173 12.27 27.44 -22.95
CA VAL A 173 12.16 26.23 -23.75
C VAL A 173 11.24 25.30 -22.96
N LEU A 174 10.03 25.09 -23.51
CA LEU A 174 8.98 24.21 -23.01
C LEU A 174 9.41 22.73 -23.06
N THR A 175 10.53 22.38 -22.44
CA THR A 175 10.80 20.99 -22.06
C THR A 175 9.92 20.70 -20.84
N HIS A 176 8.67 20.33 -21.11
CA HIS A 176 7.72 19.71 -20.18
C HIS A 176 8.19 18.35 -19.65
N GLY A 177 9.50 18.09 -19.61
CA GLY A 177 10.02 17.03 -18.78
C GLY A 177 9.66 17.41 -17.36
N ILE A 178 8.88 16.56 -16.70
CA ILE A 178 8.64 16.61 -15.26
C ILE A 178 10.02 16.46 -14.63
N SER A 179 10.75 17.57 -14.50
CA SER A 179 11.95 17.58 -13.70
C SER A 179 11.44 17.29 -12.31
N THR A 180 11.71 16.07 -11.84
CA THR A 180 11.50 15.65 -10.46
C THR A 180 12.49 16.38 -9.55
N SER A 181 12.74 17.67 -9.80
CA SER A 181 13.48 18.54 -8.93
C SER A 181 12.68 18.57 -7.63
N TYR A 182 13.27 17.94 -6.62
CA TYR A 182 12.74 17.88 -5.28
C TYR A 182 12.35 19.30 -4.83
N SER A 183 11.06 19.56 -4.63
CA SER A 183 10.57 20.88 -4.22
C SER A 183 11.18 21.23 -2.86
N HIS A 184 11.62 22.48 -2.70
CA HIS A 184 12.12 22.94 -1.41
C HIS A 184 11.05 22.81 -0.33
N ALA A 185 9.77 23.01 -0.68
CA ALA A 185 8.65 22.82 0.23
C ALA A 185 8.56 21.37 0.72
N ASP A 186 8.69 20.38 -0.18
CA ASP A 186 8.76 18.96 0.19
C ASP A 186 9.93 18.67 1.16
N GLY A 187 11.06 19.38 0.98
CA GLY A 187 12.19 19.39 1.91
C GLY A 187 11.82 19.80 3.32
N VAL A 188 11.07 20.89 3.48
CA VAL A 188 10.58 21.35 4.79
C VAL A 188 9.66 20.31 5.41
N PHE A 189 8.69 19.77 4.64
CA PHE A 189 7.80 18.73 5.14
C PHE A 189 8.56 17.46 5.58
N ALA A 190 9.56 17.03 4.82
CA ALA A 190 10.38 15.87 5.16
C ALA A 190 11.22 16.14 6.42
N SER A 191 11.82 17.33 6.54
CA SER A 191 12.61 17.73 7.71
C SER A 191 11.80 17.74 9.00
N TYR A 192 10.61 18.35 9.01
CA TYR A 192 9.73 18.35 10.18
C TYR A 192 9.17 16.96 10.49
N ARG A 193 8.84 16.16 9.46
CA ARG A 193 8.42 14.78 9.67
C ARG A 193 9.50 13.93 10.30
N GLY A 194 10.74 14.07 9.85
CA GLY A 194 11.88 13.40 10.45
C GLY A 194 12.07 13.83 11.90
N ARG A 195 12.22 15.13 12.13
CA ARG A 195 12.54 15.68 13.44
C ARG A 195 11.52 15.33 14.54
N TYR A 196 10.23 15.34 14.22
CA TYR A 196 9.17 15.21 15.23
C TYR A 196 8.51 13.84 15.25
N PHE A 197 8.45 13.12 14.13
CA PHE A 197 7.69 11.86 14.00
C PHE A 197 8.57 10.64 13.70
N GLU A 198 9.86 10.70 14.01
CA GLU A 198 10.75 9.53 14.00
C GLU A 198 10.55 8.65 15.23
N GLY A 199 10.71 7.33 15.03
CA GLY A 199 10.59 6.33 16.09
C GLY A 199 10.02 5.00 15.60
N ASP A 200 10.85 3.96 15.61
CA ASP A 200 10.45 2.63 15.13
C ASP A 200 9.85 1.75 16.24
N SER A 201 10.10 2.08 17.52
CA SER A 201 9.59 1.30 18.64
C SER A 201 8.08 1.44 18.78
N SER A 202 7.39 0.37 19.18
CA SER A 202 5.93 0.36 19.38
C SER A 202 5.47 1.39 20.42
N PHE A 203 6.25 1.57 21.48
CA PHE A 203 6.01 2.58 22.52
C PHE A 203 6.15 4.00 21.96
N THR A 204 7.22 4.26 21.22
CA THR A 204 7.42 5.56 20.54
C THR A 204 6.30 5.83 19.56
N LYS A 205 5.84 4.84 18.78
CA LYS A 205 4.71 4.99 17.85
C LYS A 205 3.41 5.42 18.55
N HIS A 206 3.16 4.98 19.78
CA HIS A 206 1.98 5.41 20.52
C HIS A 206 2.08 6.89 20.92
N ILE A 207 3.19 7.30 21.53
CA ILE A 207 3.44 8.71 21.90
C ILE A 207 3.37 9.59 20.65
N GLN A 208 4.00 9.17 19.56
CA GLN A 208 3.98 9.91 18.30
C GLN A 208 2.59 9.97 17.66
N SER A 209 1.73 8.97 17.89
CA SER A 209 0.33 9.04 17.44
C SER A 209 -0.47 10.08 18.21
N ILE A 210 -0.27 10.20 19.52
CA ILE A 210 -0.88 11.25 20.34
C ILE A 210 -0.35 12.62 19.89
N ARG A 211 0.98 12.76 19.72
CA ARG A 211 1.58 13.99 19.19
C ARG A 211 0.99 14.40 17.84
N ALA A 212 0.90 13.45 16.90
CA ALA A 212 0.35 13.71 15.58
C ALA A 212 -1.13 14.11 15.61
N SER A 213 -1.92 13.55 16.54
CA SER A 213 -3.31 13.97 16.75
C SER A 213 -3.42 15.42 17.24
N ALA A 214 -2.58 15.82 18.20
CA ALA A 214 -2.55 17.19 18.71
C ALA A 214 -2.15 18.19 17.62
N TRP A 215 -1.11 17.86 16.83
CA TRP A 215 -0.65 18.71 15.70
C TRP A 215 -1.71 18.83 14.60
N TYR A 216 -2.39 17.73 14.27
CA TYR A 216 -3.50 17.71 13.32
C TYR A 216 -4.62 18.64 13.80
N TYR A 217 -5.06 18.48 15.05
CA TYR A 217 -6.10 19.32 15.65
C TYR A 217 -5.71 20.80 15.67
N PHE A 218 -4.47 21.11 16.10
CA PHE A 218 -3.95 22.48 16.13
C PHE A 218 -3.91 23.11 14.73
N GLY A 219 -3.41 22.40 13.71
CA GLY A 219 -3.37 22.91 12.34
C GLY A 219 -4.75 23.24 11.78
N TYR A 220 -5.77 22.43 12.07
CA TYR A 220 -7.16 22.72 11.71
C TYR A 220 -7.71 23.94 12.45
N ALA A 221 -7.44 24.06 13.75
CA ALA A 221 -7.84 25.22 14.55
C ALA A 221 -7.24 26.53 14.00
N GLN A 222 -6.01 26.49 13.49
CA GLN A 222 -5.33 27.62 12.84
C GLN A 222 -5.69 27.81 11.36
N LYS A 223 -6.57 26.99 10.79
CA LYS A 223 -6.93 26.98 9.35
C LYS A 223 -5.70 26.83 8.43
N ASN A 224 -4.68 26.13 8.90
CA ASN A 224 -3.45 25.86 8.14
C ASN A 224 -3.38 24.37 7.76
N PRO A 225 -3.87 24.00 6.56
CA PRO A 225 -3.90 22.61 6.14
C PRO A 225 -2.50 22.02 5.97
N ALA A 226 -1.48 22.83 5.66
CA ALA A 226 -0.10 22.36 5.51
C ALA A 226 0.44 21.82 6.84
N PHE A 227 0.25 22.57 7.95
CA PHE A 227 0.68 22.09 9.26
C PHE A 227 -0.16 20.89 9.73
N ALA A 228 -1.48 20.94 9.56
CA ALA A 228 -2.35 19.82 9.91
C ALA A 228 -1.99 18.53 9.16
N TRP A 229 -1.53 18.67 7.92
CA TRP A 229 -1.11 17.54 7.08
C TRP A 229 0.12 16.81 7.62
N LEU A 230 1.01 17.47 8.39
CA LEU A 230 2.13 16.80 9.06
C LEU A 230 1.64 15.71 10.02
N GLY A 231 0.67 16.06 10.88
CA GLY A 231 0.04 15.12 11.81
C GLY A 231 -0.75 14.04 11.07
N LEU A 232 -1.58 14.44 10.10
CA LEU A 232 -2.42 13.52 9.32
C LEU A 232 -1.60 12.47 8.55
N ALA A 233 -0.51 12.90 7.90
CA ALA A 233 0.36 12.02 7.13
C ALA A 233 0.95 10.91 8.03
N TYR A 234 1.34 11.26 9.25
CA TYR A 234 1.85 10.29 10.21
C TYR A 234 0.78 9.35 10.76
N LEU A 235 -0.41 9.88 11.11
CA LEU A 235 -1.54 9.06 11.55
C LEU A 235 -1.95 8.03 10.48
N ASN A 236 -1.99 8.44 9.21
CA ASN A 236 -2.24 7.55 8.09
C ASN A 236 -1.14 6.50 7.92
N ARG A 237 0.14 6.87 8.11
CA ARG A 237 1.25 5.92 8.09
C ARG A 237 1.11 4.84 9.17
N ILE A 238 0.84 5.22 10.43
CA ILE A 238 0.61 4.25 11.52
C ILE A 238 -0.61 3.37 11.23
N ARG A 239 -1.69 3.96 10.70
CA ARG A 239 -2.89 3.20 10.31
C ARG A 239 -2.55 2.16 9.24
N ASN A 240 -1.76 2.54 8.24
CA ASN A 240 -1.32 1.63 7.18
C ASN A 240 -0.40 0.54 7.73
N ASP A 241 0.55 0.86 8.62
CA ASP A 241 1.40 -0.13 9.31
C ASP A 241 0.56 -1.17 10.06
N ARG A 242 -0.55 -0.74 10.70
CA ARG A 242 -1.45 -1.66 11.42
C ARG A 242 -2.24 -2.57 10.48
N VAL A 243 -2.61 -2.07 9.29
CA VAL A 243 -3.34 -2.87 8.29
C VAL A 243 -2.41 -3.89 7.62
N THR A 244 -1.18 -3.49 7.28
CA THR A 244 -0.20 -4.36 6.63
C THR A 244 0.40 -5.42 7.56
N GLN A 245 0.41 -5.19 8.87
CA GLN A 245 0.77 -6.18 9.88
C GLN A 245 -0.35 -7.18 10.20
N GLY A 246 -1.56 -6.98 9.69
CA GLY A 246 -2.56 -8.04 9.62
C GLY A 246 -2.12 -9.12 8.62
N PRO A 247 -2.57 -10.39 8.76
CA PRO A 247 -2.33 -11.40 7.75
C PRO A 247 -2.89 -10.89 6.41
N SER A 248 -1.99 -10.57 5.49
CA SER A 248 -2.32 -10.15 4.12
C SER A 248 -3.24 -11.19 3.51
N THR A 249 -4.54 -10.92 3.52
CA THR A 249 -5.50 -11.63 2.69
C THR A 249 -5.30 -11.05 1.31
N SER A 250 -4.31 -11.56 0.59
CA SER A 250 -4.22 -11.35 -0.85
C SER A 250 -5.46 -12.00 -1.46
N ILE A 251 -6.48 -11.20 -1.73
CA ILE A 251 -7.60 -11.62 -2.57
C ILE A 251 -7.02 -11.71 -3.98
N GLY A 252 -6.51 -12.88 -4.34
CA GLY A 252 -6.19 -13.23 -5.70
C GLY A 252 -7.49 -13.24 -6.50
N ALA A 253 -7.49 -12.53 -7.62
CA ALA A 253 -8.57 -12.54 -8.59
C ALA A 253 -8.81 -13.99 -9.05
N ALA A 254 -9.94 -14.57 -8.63
CA ALA A 254 -10.49 -15.77 -9.25
C ALA A 254 -11.37 -15.32 -10.41
N SER A 255 -10.85 -15.43 -11.63
CA SER A 255 -11.66 -15.39 -12.86
C SER A 255 -12.60 -16.59 -12.85
N GLY A 256 -13.90 -16.33 -12.73
CA GLY A 256 -14.98 -17.29 -12.92
C GLY A 256 -15.89 -16.82 -14.07
N ALA A 257 -16.03 -17.68 -15.08
CA ALA A 257 -16.71 -17.38 -16.33
C ALA A 257 -18.24 -17.33 -16.21
N LEU A 258 -18.80 -16.39 -16.99
CA LEU A 258 -20.10 -16.29 -17.67
C LEU A 258 -21.23 -17.32 -17.44
N GLY A 259 -22.43 -16.77 -17.23
CA GLY A 259 -23.75 -17.26 -17.68
C GLY A 259 -24.83 -16.25 -17.25
N GLY A 260 -25.36 -15.39 -18.12
CA GLY A 260 -26.67 -15.54 -18.80
C GLY A 260 -27.84 -15.60 -17.80
N THR A 261 -28.87 -14.74 -17.78
CA THR A 261 -29.71 -14.26 -18.90
C THR A 261 -30.77 -13.23 -18.40
N THR A 262 -31.21 -12.37 -19.33
CA THR A 262 -32.53 -11.67 -19.48
C THR A 262 -33.11 -10.69 -18.44
N SER A 263 -33.09 -9.41 -18.84
CA SER A 263 -34.20 -8.46 -19.02
C SER A 263 -35.41 -8.42 -18.06
N SER A 264 -35.63 -7.25 -17.45
CA SER A 264 -36.94 -6.56 -17.52
C SER A 264 -36.88 -5.08 -17.13
N THR A 265 -37.49 -4.29 -17.99
CA THR A 265 -37.80 -2.86 -17.98
C THR A 265 -38.74 -2.48 -16.82
N SER A 266 -38.56 -1.30 -16.19
CA SER A 266 -39.66 -0.42 -15.74
C SER A 266 -39.17 0.92 -15.17
N SER A 267 -39.56 1.99 -15.89
CA SER A 267 -40.28 3.18 -15.41
C SER A 267 -39.75 4.03 -14.25
N ALA A 268 -39.53 5.30 -14.56
CA ALA A 268 -39.33 6.42 -13.66
C ALA A 268 -40.55 6.70 -12.75
N SER A 269 -40.29 7.14 -11.52
CA SER A 269 -41.08 8.19 -10.86
C SER A 269 -40.27 8.87 -9.75
N CYS A 270 -40.41 10.19 -9.70
CA CYS A 270 -39.84 11.11 -8.74
C CYS A 270 -40.72 11.18 -7.49
N VAL A 271 -40.14 11.02 -6.30
CA VAL A 271 -40.76 11.48 -5.06
C VAL A 271 -39.66 12.01 -4.12
N SER A 272 -39.79 13.28 -3.76
CA SER A 272 -39.04 13.92 -2.67
C SER A 272 -39.43 13.28 -1.34
N SER A 273 -38.47 12.99 -0.47
CA SER A 273 -38.70 12.89 0.97
C SER A 273 -37.44 13.22 1.76
N THR A 274 -37.59 14.24 2.59
CA THR A 274 -36.72 14.72 3.65
C THR A 274 -36.39 13.62 4.66
N ALA A 275 -35.10 13.40 4.94
CA ALA A 275 -34.64 12.48 5.97
C ALA A 275 -34.42 13.21 7.30
N THR A 276 -35.24 12.89 8.29
CA THR A 276 -35.08 13.27 9.69
C THR A 276 -34.09 12.32 10.38
N VAL A 277 -33.20 12.90 11.20
CA VAL A 277 -32.10 12.25 11.91
C VAL A 277 -32.61 11.35 13.04
N VAL A 278 -32.39 10.04 12.94
CA VAL A 278 -32.34 9.11 14.08
C VAL A 278 -31.19 8.14 13.83
N GLY A 279 -30.08 8.29 14.55
CA GLY A 279 -28.91 7.43 14.35
C GLY A 279 -27.73 7.70 15.29
N MET A 280 -27.92 7.63 16.61
CA MET A 280 -26.80 7.69 17.57
C MET A 280 -26.64 6.45 18.47
N SER A 281 -27.48 5.41 18.35
CA SER A 281 -27.40 4.25 19.24
C SER A 281 -26.54 3.07 18.74
N LEU A 282 -25.93 3.14 17.54
CA LEU A 282 -25.14 2.03 16.97
C LEU A 282 -23.64 2.07 17.31
N SER A 283 -23.10 3.22 17.76
CA SER A 283 -21.64 3.43 17.87
C SER A 283 -20.98 2.73 19.07
N LEU A 284 -21.68 2.58 20.21
CA LEU A 284 -21.13 1.97 21.43
C LEU A 284 -20.96 0.45 21.32
N LYS A 285 -21.85 -0.24 20.60
CA LYS A 285 -21.75 -1.69 20.37
C LYS A 285 -20.56 -2.04 19.46
N GLU A 286 -20.14 -1.12 18.61
CA GLU A 286 -19.04 -1.31 17.68
C GLU A 286 -17.67 -1.08 18.33
N ALA A 287 -17.56 -0.15 19.27
CA ALA A 287 -16.35 0.03 20.07
C ALA A 287 -16.09 -1.19 20.99
N ALA A 288 -17.14 -1.71 21.64
CA ALA A 288 -17.06 -2.91 22.48
C ALA A 288 -16.68 -4.17 21.67
N SER A 289 -17.21 -4.33 20.46
CA SER A 289 -16.89 -5.47 19.60
C SER A 289 -15.45 -5.44 19.07
N ARG A 290 -14.88 -4.24 18.85
CA ARG A 290 -13.47 -4.07 18.45
C ARG A 290 -12.50 -4.40 19.60
N GLY A 291 -12.84 -4.01 20.83
CA GLY A 291 -12.08 -4.37 22.02
C GLY A 291 -12.04 -5.89 22.24
N ALA A 292 -13.20 -6.55 22.11
CA ALA A 292 -13.31 -8.01 22.23
C ALA A 292 -12.49 -8.76 21.16
N ARG A 293 -12.47 -8.27 19.91
CA ARG A 293 -11.65 -8.86 18.84
C ARG A 293 -10.15 -8.77 19.13
N ARG A 294 -9.66 -7.62 19.59
CA ARG A 294 -8.23 -7.45 19.96
C ARG A 294 -7.82 -8.35 21.12
N ALA A 295 -8.67 -8.48 22.15
CA ALA A 295 -8.42 -9.40 23.25
C ALA A 295 -8.34 -10.85 22.76
N GLN A 296 -9.23 -11.25 21.85
CA GLN A 296 -9.24 -12.59 21.27
C GLN A 296 -8.00 -12.86 20.39
N GLU A 297 -7.55 -11.89 19.60
CA GLU A 297 -6.32 -12.00 18.79
C GLU A 297 -5.08 -12.17 19.68
N ASN A 298 -4.99 -11.41 20.77
CA ASN A 298 -3.89 -11.55 21.73
C ASN A 298 -3.88 -12.93 22.39
N LEU A 299 -5.06 -13.49 22.71
CA LEU A 299 -5.17 -14.84 23.28
C LEU A 299 -4.74 -15.93 22.28
N ARG A 300 -4.96 -15.70 20.98
CA ARG A 300 -4.56 -16.62 19.89
C ARG A 300 -3.09 -16.51 19.49
N SER A 301 -2.39 -15.44 19.87
CA SER A 301 -0.98 -15.25 19.54
C SER A 301 -0.11 -16.29 20.26
N VAL A 302 0.73 -16.99 19.51
CA VAL A 302 1.69 -17.98 20.04
C VAL A 302 2.80 -17.29 20.85
N GLU A 303 3.18 -16.07 20.48
CA GLU A 303 4.23 -15.33 21.16
C GLU A 303 3.75 -14.79 22.51
N LYS A 304 2.54 -14.21 22.54
CA LYS A 304 1.96 -13.66 23.76
C LYS A 304 1.37 -14.74 24.67
N ASN A 305 0.95 -15.87 24.09
CA ASN A 305 0.33 -16.97 24.78
C ASN A 305 0.85 -18.31 24.24
N PRO A 306 2.08 -18.70 24.61
CA PRO A 306 2.70 -19.92 24.10
C PRO A 306 2.03 -21.20 24.64
N THR A 307 1.43 -21.13 25.84
CA THR A 307 0.86 -22.29 26.56
C THR A 307 -0.51 -21.99 27.21
N PRO A 308 -1.54 -21.61 26.43
CA PRO A 308 -2.87 -21.36 26.98
C PRO A 308 -3.45 -22.63 27.59
N ARG A 309 -4.04 -22.47 28.77
CA ARG A 309 -4.64 -23.56 29.54
C ARG A 309 -5.98 -24.05 28.97
N TYR A 310 -6.55 -23.34 28.01
CA TYR A 310 -7.83 -23.64 27.36
C TYR A 310 -7.75 -23.35 25.85
N PRO A 311 -8.65 -23.92 25.03
CA PRO A 311 -8.72 -23.62 23.60
C PRO A 311 -8.97 -22.12 23.35
N VAL A 312 -8.15 -21.48 22.53
CA VAL A 312 -8.27 -20.04 22.20
C VAL A 312 -8.61 -19.78 20.73
N ALA A 313 -8.40 -20.78 19.88
CA ALA A 313 -8.66 -20.70 18.45
C ALA A 313 -9.99 -21.35 18.08
N SER A 314 -10.37 -22.41 18.79
CA SER A 314 -11.56 -23.21 18.51
C SER A 314 -12.75 -22.72 19.33
N ASN A 315 -13.95 -22.87 18.79
CA ASN A 315 -15.21 -22.58 19.49
C ASN A 315 -15.92 -23.89 19.85
N PRO A 316 -15.54 -24.57 20.95
CA PRO A 316 -16.17 -25.82 21.34
C PRO A 316 -17.66 -25.61 21.65
N PRO A 317 -18.53 -26.59 21.36
CA PRO A 317 -19.94 -26.51 21.73
C PRO A 317 -20.09 -26.39 23.25
N PRO A 318 -21.21 -25.87 23.78
CA PRO A 318 -21.47 -25.80 25.22
C PRO A 318 -21.27 -27.15 25.91
N CYS A 319 -20.76 -27.13 27.15
CA CYS A 319 -20.56 -28.36 27.91
C CYS A 319 -21.91 -28.95 28.33
N VAL A 320 -22.15 -30.22 28.04
CA VAL A 320 -23.44 -30.89 28.34
C VAL A 320 -23.61 -31.16 29.85
N ASN A 321 -22.50 -31.31 30.57
CA ASN A 321 -22.48 -31.78 31.96
C ASN A 321 -22.10 -30.70 32.99
N ALA A 322 -21.79 -29.48 32.55
CA ALA A 322 -21.39 -28.37 33.43
C ALA A 322 -21.66 -27.02 32.72
N PRO A 323 -21.81 -25.92 33.47
CA PRO A 323 -21.97 -24.59 32.87
C PRO A 323 -20.74 -24.15 32.05
N GLU A 324 -19.56 -24.65 32.41
CA GLU A 324 -18.30 -24.36 31.71
C GLU A 324 -17.48 -25.65 31.50
N HIS A 325 -16.63 -25.65 30.48
CA HIS A 325 -15.71 -26.77 30.24
C HIS A 325 -14.53 -26.72 31.21
N LYS A 326 -14.25 -27.86 31.86
CA LYS A 326 -13.03 -28.04 32.64
C LYS A 326 -11.96 -28.70 31.77
N TRP A 327 -11.10 -27.89 31.16
CA TRP A 327 -10.10 -28.36 30.21
C TRP A 327 -8.89 -29.01 30.89
N ARG A 328 -8.53 -30.21 30.44
CA ARG A 328 -7.22 -30.83 30.68
C ARG A 328 -6.40 -30.76 29.42
N MET A 329 -5.19 -30.21 29.52
CA MET A 329 -4.24 -30.19 28.41
C MET A 329 -3.66 -31.60 28.21
N GLY A 330 -3.85 -32.15 27.02
CA GLY A 330 -3.25 -33.40 26.58
C GLY A 330 -1.80 -33.21 26.12
N PRO A 331 -1.18 -34.25 25.52
CA PRO A 331 0.17 -34.14 24.99
C PRO A 331 0.26 -33.02 23.94
N THR A 332 1.18 -32.09 24.14
CA THR A 332 1.47 -31.00 23.21
C THR A 332 2.81 -31.27 22.53
N ASN A 333 2.88 -31.10 21.21
CA ASN A 333 4.14 -30.83 20.55
C ASN A 333 4.17 -29.32 20.24
N GLY A 334 5.34 -28.70 20.07
CA GLY A 334 5.44 -27.24 19.86
C GLY A 334 4.67 -26.68 18.65
N PHE A 335 4.01 -27.54 17.86
CA PHE A 335 3.24 -27.22 16.67
C PHE A 335 1.74 -27.51 16.80
N ALA A 336 1.33 -28.36 17.73
CA ALA A 336 -0.04 -28.81 17.89
C ALA A 336 -0.33 -29.20 19.35
N ARG A 337 -1.54 -28.90 19.77
CA ARG A 337 -2.01 -29.14 21.12
C ARG A 337 -3.40 -29.73 21.13
N ARG A 338 -3.70 -30.39 22.23
CA ARG A 338 -4.96 -31.07 22.44
C ARG A 338 -5.52 -30.70 23.80
N TYR A 339 -6.79 -30.37 23.84
CA TYR A 339 -7.56 -30.16 25.06
C TYR A 339 -8.64 -31.22 25.13
N ASP A 340 -8.79 -31.85 26.29
CA ASP A 340 -9.90 -32.76 26.58
C ASP A 340 -10.69 -32.16 27.76
N CYS A 341 -12.00 -31.94 27.60
CA CYS A 341 -12.85 -31.53 28.71
C CYS A 341 -13.08 -32.72 29.65
N GLU A 342 -12.74 -32.56 30.93
CA GLU A 342 -12.87 -33.62 31.94
C GLU A 342 -14.34 -34.00 32.20
N THR A 343 -15.28 -33.07 32.00
CA THR A 343 -16.69 -33.26 32.36
C THR A 343 -17.50 -33.92 31.25
N CYS A 344 -17.36 -33.47 30.01
CA CYS A 344 -18.15 -33.95 28.87
C CYS A 344 -17.36 -34.76 27.84
N GLY A 345 -16.04 -34.86 27.98
CA GLY A 345 -15.17 -35.61 27.07
C GLY A 345 -14.93 -34.96 25.70
N VAL A 346 -15.45 -33.75 25.47
CA VAL A 346 -15.18 -32.97 24.24
C VAL A 346 -13.67 -32.80 24.07
N ARG A 347 -13.20 -33.05 22.84
CA ARG A 347 -11.79 -32.95 22.48
C ARG A 347 -11.62 -31.88 21.42
N VAL A 348 -10.71 -30.95 21.68
CA VAL A 348 -10.34 -29.87 20.77
C VAL A 348 -8.87 -30.01 20.41
N LYS A 349 -8.53 -29.82 19.13
CA LYS A 349 -7.15 -29.78 18.67
C LYS A 349 -6.88 -28.46 17.96
N GLU A 350 -5.76 -27.86 18.31
CA GLU A 350 -5.31 -26.61 17.72
C GLU A 350 -3.88 -26.79 17.22
N ARG A 351 -3.56 -26.15 16.10
CA ARG A 351 -2.23 -26.16 15.52
C ARG A 351 -1.69 -24.74 15.37
N LYS A 352 -0.38 -24.61 15.32
CA LYS A 352 0.31 -23.35 15.05
C LYS A 352 0.32 -23.10 13.55
N GLU A 353 -0.25 -21.97 13.13
CA GLU A 353 -0.21 -21.49 11.75
C GLU A 353 0.36 -20.07 11.75
N GLY A 354 1.64 -19.95 11.38
CA GLY A 354 2.41 -18.71 11.56
C GLY A 354 2.62 -18.38 13.05
N VAL A 355 2.17 -17.18 13.45
CA VAL A 355 2.26 -16.68 14.83
C VAL A 355 0.96 -16.86 15.63
N TYR A 356 -0.04 -17.54 15.07
CA TYR A 356 -1.34 -17.75 15.70
C TYR A 356 -1.67 -19.23 15.87
N TRP A 357 -2.46 -19.52 16.89
CA TRP A 357 -3.14 -20.79 17.05
C TRP A 357 -4.41 -20.81 16.21
N VAL A 358 -4.62 -21.89 15.47
CA VAL A 358 -5.81 -22.12 14.63
C VAL A 358 -6.42 -23.50 14.92
N GLU A 359 -7.73 -23.64 14.73
CA GLU A 359 -8.43 -24.91 14.92
C GLU A 359 -7.95 -25.95 13.90
N ASP A 360 -7.61 -27.15 14.36
CA ASP A 360 -7.24 -28.26 13.49
C ASP A 360 -8.49 -29.00 13.00
N VAL A 361 -9.06 -28.51 11.90
CA VAL A 361 -10.31 -29.00 11.30
C VAL A 361 -10.19 -30.46 10.83
N VAL A 362 -8.98 -30.90 10.44
CA VAL A 362 -8.74 -32.23 9.86
C VAL A 362 -8.95 -33.35 10.90
N THR A 363 -8.76 -33.06 12.18
CA THR A 363 -8.85 -34.08 13.25
C THR A 363 -10.00 -33.90 14.23
N SER A 364 -10.68 -32.75 14.22
CA SER A 364 -11.79 -32.45 15.14
C SER A 364 -13.11 -33.12 14.74
N ALA A 365 -13.33 -33.40 13.45
CA ALA A 365 -14.56 -34.05 12.95
C ALA A 365 -14.71 -35.54 13.34
N LYS A 366 -13.63 -36.23 13.74
CA LYS A 366 -13.65 -37.67 14.05
C LYS A 366 -14.00 -38.01 15.51
N ALA A 367 -14.17 -37.03 16.40
CA ALA A 367 -14.26 -37.26 17.85
C ALA A 367 -15.67 -37.12 18.46
N ALA A 368 -16.70 -36.81 17.66
CA ALA A 368 -18.08 -36.65 18.15
C ALA A 368 -18.90 -37.96 18.20
N GLN A 369 -18.30 -39.11 17.88
CA GLN A 369 -18.94 -40.42 18.08
C GLN A 369 -18.59 -40.95 19.47
N GLY A 370 -19.62 -41.00 20.33
CA GLY A 370 -19.51 -41.04 21.80
C GLY A 370 -18.74 -42.19 22.45
N PRO A 371 -18.62 -42.15 23.80
CA PRO A 371 -17.89 -43.15 24.54
C PRO A 371 -18.60 -44.50 24.51
N ARG A 372 -17.97 -45.53 23.92
CA ARG A 372 -18.26 -46.92 24.28
C ARG A 372 -17.84 -47.10 25.75
N ARG A 373 -18.83 -47.18 26.64
CA ARG A 373 -18.65 -47.57 28.04
C ARG A 373 -18.03 -48.97 28.07
N ILE A 374 -16.75 -49.07 28.43
CA ILE A 374 -16.21 -50.31 29.01
C ILE A 374 -16.44 -50.18 30.51
N ALA A 375 -17.51 -50.82 30.98
CA ALA A 375 -17.75 -51.01 32.40
C ALA A 375 -16.60 -51.86 32.97
N LYS A 376 -15.80 -51.29 33.87
CA LYS A 376 -15.03 -52.07 34.84
C LYS A 376 -15.84 -52.12 36.14
N LEU A 377 -16.29 -53.32 36.49
CA LEU A 377 -16.91 -53.65 37.77
C LEU A 377 -16.05 -53.20 38.96
N PRO A 378 -16.67 -52.90 40.11
CA PRO A 378 -15.96 -52.51 41.32
C PRO A 378 -15.36 -53.74 42.02
N ARG A 379 -14.14 -53.59 42.55
CA ARG A 379 -13.66 -54.46 43.64
C ARG A 379 -13.84 -53.74 44.97
N PRO A 380 -14.18 -54.48 46.04
CA PRO A 380 -14.65 -53.91 47.29
C PRO A 380 -13.48 -53.40 48.12
N ILE A 381 -13.60 -52.21 48.70
CA ILE A 381 -12.72 -51.78 49.79
C ILE A 381 -13.59 -51.55 51.03
N LYS A 382 -13.07 -52.13 52.10
CA LYS A 382 -13.67 -52.36 53.40
C LYS A 382 -13.90 -51.05 54.16
N VAL A 383 -14.98 -51.10 54.92
CA VAL A 383 -15.35 -50.22 56.03
C VAL A 383 -14.22 -50.12 57.05
N ALA A 384 -13.91 -48.91 57.50
CA ALA A 384 -13.45 -48.64 58.86
C ALA A 384 -13.94 -47.26 59.30
N ASN A 385 -14.74 -47.26 60.35
CA ASN A 385 -15.30 -46.11 61.06
C ASN A 385 -14.25 -45.49 62.01
N ALA A 386 -14.23 -44.17 62.07
CA ALA A 386 -14.01 -43.29 63.23
C ALA A 386 -13.96 -41.85 62.68
N GLY A 387 -14.61 -40.80 63.17
CA GLY A 387 -15.37 -40.54 64.39
C GLY A 387 -15.02 -39.11 64.85
N ARG A 388 -16.02 -38.23 64.99
CA ARG A 388 -16.02 -36.90 65.69
C ARG A 388 -15.04 -35.82 65.14
N GLU A 389 -15.24 -34.51 65.28
CA GLU A 389 -16.11 -33.65 66.10
C GLU A 389 -16.22 -32.23 65.50
N LEU A 390 -17.23 -31.49 65.97
CA LEU A 390 -17.52 -30.05 65.81
C LEU A 390 -16.31 -29.12 65.98
N VAL A 391 -16.32 -27.95 65.31
CA VAL A 391 -16.29 -26.61 65.96
C VAL A 391 -16.84 -25.55 64.99
N GLN A 392 -17.88 -24.84 65.43
CA GLN A 392 -18.34 -23.54 64.91
C GLN A 392 -17.44 -22.41 65.44
N ARG A 393 -17.17 -21.38 64.62
CA ARG A 393 -17.02 -20.00 65.11
C ARG A 393 -17.21 -19.00 63.97
N GLY A 394 -18.24 -18.18 64.11
CA GLY A 394 -18.34 -16.88 63.43
C GLY A 394 -17.56 -15.81 64.18
N VAL A 395 -17.93 -14.54 63.92
CA VAL A 395 -17.33 -13.24 64.34
C VAL A 395 -16.54 -12.63 63.17
N GLU A 396 -16.67 -11.38 62.75
CA GLU A 396 -17.63 -10.27 62.89
C GLU A 396 -17.11 -9.20 61.89
N ALA A 397 -17.99 -8.37 61.34
CA ALA A 397 -17.57 -7.16 60.60
C ALA A 397 -17.43 -5.97 61.56
N PRO A 398 -16.54 -4.99 61.30
CA PRO A 398 -16.68 -3.66 61.87
C PRO A 398 -17.20 -2.65 60.84
N SER A 399 -18.33 -2.08 61.23
CA SER A 399 -18.92 -0.83 60.75
C SER A 399 -18.38 0.34 61.59
N VAL A 400 -17.81 1.37 60.95
CA VAL A 400 -17.55 2.70 61.56
C VAL A 400 -17.68 3.74 60.42
N LYS A 401 -18.77 4.54 60.38
CA LYS A 401 -18.87 5.99 60.73
C LYS A 401 -17.72 6.82 60.12
N GLY A 402 -17.93 7.86 59.30
CA GLY A 402 -18.97 8.89 59.33
C GLY A 402 -18.38 10.14 59.97
N GLU A 403 -17.81 11.05 59.17
CA GLU A 403 -17.50 12.43 59.57
C GLU A 403 -17.79 13.39 58.40
N ASP A 404 -18.79 14.23 58.65
CA ASP A 404 -19.12 15.46 57.93
C ASP A 404 -18.10 16.55 58.27
N ILE A 405 -17.61 17.29 57.26
CA ILE A 405 -17.15 18.67 57.44
C ILE A 405 -17.67 19.50 56.26
N ASP A 406 -18.58 20.39 56.61
CA ASP A 406 -19.20 21.41 55.78
C ASP A 406 -18.28 22.62 55.53
N ASP A 407 -18.58 23.28 54.40
CA ASP A 407 -18.48 24.70 54.10
C ASP A 407 -17.14 25.47 54.19
N LYS A 408 -16.72 26.00 53.03
CA LYS A 408 -16.59 27.47 52.87
C LYS A 408 -16.56 27.96 51.42
N LYS A 409 -17.48 28.89 51.17
CA LYS A 409 -17.64 29.79 50.02
C LYS A 409 -16.35 30.52 49.62
N GLY A 410 -16.25 30.81 48.32
CA GLY A 410 -15.31 31.79 47.76
C GLY A 410 -15.64 32.16 46.32
N ILE A 411 -16.68 32.97 46.12
CA ILE A 411 -16.99 33.68 44.87
C ILE A 411 -15.95 34.80 44.72
N LEU A 412 -15.12 34.81 43.66
CA LEU A 412 -14.52 36.03 43.10
C LEU A 412 -14.15 35.85 41.62
N ASN A 413 -14.72 36.71 40.78
CA ASN A 413 -14.26 37.19 39.48
C ASN A 413 -14.88 38.61 39.34
N PRO A 414 -14.41 39.53 38.47
CA PRO A 414 -13.09 39.66 37.83
C PRO A 414 -12.57 41.14 37.86
N ALA A 415 -11.31 41.36 37.52
CA ALA A 415 -10.78 42.67 37.08
C ALA A 415 -9.65 42.43 36.07
N ALA A 416 -9.88 42.66 34.78
CA ALA A 416 -9.55 43.91 34.08
C ALA A 416 -8.04 44.10 33.87
N THR A 417 -7.53 43.81 32.66
CA THR A 417 -6.44 44.60 32.06
C THR A 417 -6.43 44.49 30.53
N SER A 418 -6.80 45.62 29.92
CA SER A 418 -6.19 46.26 28.74
C SER A 418 -6.29 45.62 27.34
N ALA A 419 -7.20 46.24 26.58
CA ALA A 419 -7.18 46.30 25.13
C ALA A 419 -5.96 47.08 24.62
N ARG A 420 -5.34 46.59 23.53
CA ARG A 420 -4.52 47.43 22.64
C ARG A 420 -4.98 47.22 21.20
N ALA A 421 -5.73 48.21 20.72
CA ALA A 421 -6.13 48.38 19.33
C ALA A 421 -4.97 48.99 18.54
N ILE A 422 -4.56 48.32 17.47
CA ILE A 422 -3.79 48.84 16.32
C ILE A 422 -4.26 47.95 15.17
N GLY A 423 -4.68 48.38 13.99
CA GLY A 423 -4.87 49.69 13.40
C GLY A 423 -5.21 49.40 11.94
N THR A 424 -6.33 49.95 11.46
CA THR A 424 -6.58 50.40 10.08
C THR A 424 -6.14 49.55 8.88
N SER A 425 -7.17 49.02 8.21
CA SER A 425 -7.25 48.76 6.77
C SER A 425 -6.80 49.93 5.90
N PRO A 426 -6.29 49.67 4.67
CA PRO A 426 -6.64 50.52 3.54
C PRO A 426 -7.22 49.74 2.35
N LYS A 427 -8.44 50.16 1.97
CA LYS A 427 -8.92 50.52 0.62
C LYS A 427 -8.03 50.03 -0.54
N SER A 428 -8.52 49.11 -1.38
CA SER A 428 -9.34 49.41 -2.58
C SER A 428 -8.79 50.57 -3.41
N LEU A 429 -7.99 50.24 -4.43
CA LEU A 429 -7.77 51.08 -5.60
C LEU A 429 -8.01 50.25 -6.86
N LYS A 430 -9.09 50.61 -7.56
CA LYS A 430 -9.33 50.36 -8.98
C LYS A 430 -8.36 51.23 -9.78
N ASP A 431 -7.71 50.65 -10.78
CA ASP A 431 -7.44 51.28 -12.08
C ASP A 431 -7.02 50.14 -13.03
N SER A 432 -7.81 49.75 -14.03
CA SER A 432 -8.05 50.45 -15.30
C SER A 432 -6.76 50.79 -16.04
N SER A 433 -6.25 49.83 -16.82
CA SER A 433 -5.73 50.15 -18.15
C SER A 433 -5.94 48.97 -19.08
N GLN A 434 -7.01 49.06 -19.87
CA GLN A 434 -7.00 48.56 -21.24
C GLN A 434 -5.74 49.09 -21.94
N ARG A 435 -5.02 48.23 -22.66
CA ARG A 435 -4.23 48.67 -23.81
C ARG A 435 -4.50 47.76 -24.99
N ASP A 436 -4.63 48.46 -26.09
CA ASP A 436 -5.16 48.03 -27.35
C ASP A 436 -4.31 46.97 -28.04
N VAL A 437 -5.06 46.06 -28.65
CA VAL A 437 -4.67 45.20 -29.74
C VAL A 437 -4.21 46.07 -30.92
N LYS A 438 -3.00 45.81 -31.43
CA LYS A 438 -2.63 46.18 -32.81
C LYS A 438 -2.25 44.91 -33.59
N PRO A 439 -2.88 44.65 -34.75
CA PRO A 439 -2.59 43.50 -35.59
C PRO A 439 -1.38 43.78 -36.49
N VAL A 440 -0.49 42.79 -36.64
CA VAL A 440 0.58 42.80 -37.64
C VAL A 440 0.25 41.73 -38.70
N PRO A 441 0.36 42.06 -40.00
CA PRO A 441 -0.27 41.29 -41.07
C PRO A 441 0.48 40.02 -41.45
N SER A 442 -0.32 39.04 -41.87
CA SER A 442 0.04 37.83 -42.57
C SER A 442 0.80 38.13 -43.87
N SER A 443 1.98 37.53 -44.04
CA SER A 443 2.62 37.40 -45.35
C SER A 443 2.47 35.96 -45.84
N THR A 444 1.65 35.82 -46.86
CA THR A 444 1.35 34.61 -47.61
C THR A 444 2.45 34.39 -48.64
N ALA A 445 3.33 33.40 -48.44
CA ALA A 445 4.22 32.92 -49.50
C ALA A 445 3.86 31.46 -49.82
N ARG A 446 3.10 31.33 -50.91
CA ARG A 446 2.60 30.11 -51.52
C ARG A 446 3.71 29.53 -52.40
N GLY A 447 4.37 28.47 -51.94
CA GLY A 447 5.29 27.67 -52.76
C GLY A 447 4.62 26.36 -53.16
N GLN A 448 4.15 26.25 -54.40
CA GLN A 448 3.80 24.96 -54.99
C GLN A 448 5.07 24.20 -55.41
N PRO A 449 5.09 22.86 -55.29
CA PRO A 449 6.21 22.04 -55.72
C PRO A 449 6.13 21.70 -57.21
N SER A 450 7.25 21.85 -57.91
CA SER A 450 7.46 21.34 -59.26
C SER A 450 7.65 19.83 -59.25
N THR A 451 6.80 19.15 -60.01
CA THR A 451 6.90 17.75 -60.43
C THR A 451 8.01 17.55 -61.45
N THR A 452 8.88 16.56 -61.25
CA THR A 452 9.67 15.97 -62.35
C THR A 452 9.77 14.46 -62.18
N ASN A 453 9.39 13.75 -63.25
CA ASN A 453 9.36 12.31 -63.41
C ASN A 453 10.76 11.70 -63.68
N GLY A 454 10.86 10.38 -63.47
CA GLY A 454 11.91 9.49 -64.00
C GLY A 454 12.84 8.98 -62.88
N LEU A 455 13.19 7.70 -62.75
CA LEU A 455 13.29 6.62 -63.72
C LEU A 455 13.27 5.27 -62.98
N LEU A 456 12.65 4.27 -63.60
CA LEU A 456 12.72 2.86 -63.26
C LEU A 456 14.16 2.31 -63.39
N ILE A 457 14.67 1.63 -62.36
CA ILE A 457 15.69 0.59 -62.52
C ILE A 457 15.34 -0.60 -61.62
N SER A 458 14.87 -1.66 -62.27
CA SER A 458 14.86 -3.03 -61.76
C SER A 458 16.27 -3.49 -61.41
N ARG A 459 16.47 -4.11 -60.25
CA ARG A 459 17.61 -5.01 -60.02
C ARG A 459 17.18 -6.29 -59.31
N SER A 460 17.43 -7.37 -60.03
CA SER A 460 17.24 -8.76 -59.67
C SER A 460 18.23 -9.24 -58.61
N SER A 461 17.71 -10.11 -57.75
CA SER A 461 18.30 -11.32 -57.15
C SER A 461 19.81 -11.48 -57.16
N ILE A 462 20.41 -11.50 -55.96
CA ILE A 462 21.61 -12.31 -55.67
C ILE A 462 21.31 -13.12 -54.41
N SER A 463 21.08 -14.42 -54.62
CA SER A 463 21.10 -15.43 -53.56
C SER A 463 22.55 -15.78 -53.28
N THR A 464 23.03 -15.51 -52.08
CA THR A 464 24.30 -16.05 -51.58
C THR A 464 24.01 -16.87 -50.34
N GLY A 465 24.16 -18.19 -50.51
CA GLY A 465 24.13 -19.15 -49.43
C GLY A 465 25.27 -18.90 -48.45
N ILE A 466 24.90 -18.69 -47.18
CA ILE A 466 25.84 -18.64 -46.06
C ILE A 466 25.62 -19.90 -45.24
N LYS A 467 26.71 -20.67 -45.13
CA LYS A 467 26.86 -21.92 -44.39
C LYS A 467 26.40 -21.76 -42.93
N SER A 468 25.52 -22.65 -42.50
CA SER A 468 25.13 -22.85 -41.11
C SER A 468 26.35 -23.23 -40.25
N ARG A 469 26.75 -22.29 -39.38
CA ARG A 469 27.69 -22.49 -38.28
C ARG A 469 26.90 -22.90 -37.04
N PRO A 470 27.35 -23.86 -36.20
CA PRO A 470 26.57 -24.31 -35.05
C PRO A 470 26.53 -23.20 -34.00
N THR A 471 25.34 -22.63 -33.79
CA THR A 471 25.04 -21.75 -32.65
C THR A 471 24.96 -22.60 -31.39
N GLY A 472 26.10 -22.79 -30.74
CA GLY A 472 26.15 -23.05 -29.31
C GLY A 472 26.11 -21.71 -28.58
N SER A 473 24.99 -21.42 -27.90
CA SER A 473 24.84 -20.48 -26.78
C SER A 473 23.36 -20.08 -26.64
N ASP A 474 22.52 -21.04 -26.23
CA ASP A 474 21.23 -20.70 -25.63
C ASP A 474 21.50 -19.97 -24.31
N LEU A 475 21.29 -18.65 -24.31
CA LEU A 475 21.35 -17.83 -23.11
C LEU A 475 20.12 -18.15 -22.24
N VAL A 476 20.41 -18.66 -21.05
CA VAL A 476 19.53 -19.32 -20.06
C VAL A 476 18.58 -18.33 -19.33
N CYS A 477 18.30 -17.15 -19.88
CA CYS A 477 17.26 -16.25 -19.34
C CYS A 477 15.83 -16.64 -19.76
N ASN A 478 15.68 -17.47 -20.79
CA ASN A 478 14.37 -17.92 -21.31
C ASN A 478 13.95 -19.33 -20.89
N ASN A 479 14.67 -19.97 -19.96
CA ASN A 479 14.27 -21.31 -19.52
C ASN A 479 13.03 -21.24 -18.62
N ALA A 480 11.93 -21.83 -19.10
CA ALA A 480 10.76 -22.13 -18.29
C ALA A 480 11.20 -22.77 -16.96
N LYS A 481 10.65 -22.27 -15.85
CA LYS A 481 10.98 -22.71 -14.49
C LYS A 481 10.89 -24.25 -14.41
N PRO A 482 12.01 -24.98 -14.24
CA PRO A 482 11.95 -26.43 -14.26
C PRO A 482 11.12 -26.94 -13.09
N SER A 483 10.35 -27.99 -13.35
CA SER A 483 9.45 -28.60 -12.38
C SER A 483 10.17 -29.43 -11.31
N ALA A 484 11.46 -29.73 -11.52
CA ALA A 484 12.31 -30.54 -10.63
C ALA A 484 13.72 -29.93 -10.48
N PRO A 485 14.47 -30.28 -9.41
CA PRO A 485 15.88 -29.95 -9.27
C PRO A 485 16.69 -30.44 -10.48
N VAL A 486 17.61 -29.60 -10.95
CA VAL A 486 18.49 -29.83 -12.11
C VAL A 486 19.90 -30.24 -11.66
N ALA A 487 20.34 -29.79 -10.49
CA ALA A 487 21.60 -30.19 -9.91
C ALA A 487 21.52 -31.62 -9.38
N ALA A 488 22.60 -32.38 -9.53
CA ALA A 488 22.73 -33.67 -8.87
C ALA A 488 22.88 -33.45 -7.35
N HIS A 489 22.01 -34.05 -6.56
CA HIS A 489 22.09 -34.05 -5.10
C HIS A 489 22.51 -35.44 -4.62
N PRO A 490 23.83 -35.70 -4.44
CA PRO A 490 24.28 -36.97 -3.90
C PRO A 490 23.72 -37.16 -2.49
N GLY A 491 23.07 -38.31 -2.26
CA GLY A 491 22.48 -38.63 -0.95
C GLY A 491 21.06 -38.12 -0.72
N LEU A 492 20.30 -37.78 -1.78
CA LEU A 492 18.85 -37.65 -1.64
C LEU A 492 18.29 -38.96 -1.11
N ALA A 493 17.72 -38.92 0.11
CA ALA A 493 17.04 -40.07 0.67
C ALA A 493 15.91 -40.54 -0.27
N GLU A 494 15.72 -41.85 -0.35
CA GLU A 494 14.62 -42.45 -1.10
C GLU A 494 13.30 -41.83 -0.62
N CYS A 495 12.49 -41.38 -1.59
CA CYS A 495 11.15 -40.91 -1.27
C CYS A 495 10.30 -42.13 -0.87
N ARG A 496 9.19 -41.89 -0.14
CA ARG A 496 8.20 -42.95 0.16
C ARG A 496 7.53 -43.53 -1.09
N SER A 497 7.74 -42.90 -2.21
CA SER A 497 7.37 -43.30 -3.56
C SER A 497 8.66 -43.41 -4.37
N ASP A 498 8.71 -44.26 -5.38
CA ASP A 498 9.92 -44.48 -6.18
C ASP A 498 10.40 -43.21 -6.92
N GLN A 499 9.63 -42.13 -6.89
CA GLN A 499 9.96 -40.82 -7.44
C GLN A 499 9.58 -39.70 -6.46
N HIS A 500 10.33 -38.59 -6.47
CA HIS A 500 9.98 -37.38 -5.71
C HIS A 500 8.99 -36.51 -6.51
N LEU A 501 7.91 -36.04 -5.86
CA LEU A 501 6.98 -35.06 -6.45
C LEU A 501 7.36 -33.64 -6.02
N TRP A 502 8.17 -32.97 -6.83
CA TRP A 502 8.72 -31.65 -6.49
C TRP A 502 7.70 -30.52 -6.65
N HIS A 503 7.74 -29.58 -5.71
CA HIS A 503 7.07 -28.29 -5.78
C HIS A 503 8.10 -27.17 -5.56
N CYS A 504 8.26 -26.30 -6.56
CA CYS A 504 9.17 -25.17 -6.45
C CYS A 504 8.52 -24.02 -5.68
N ARG A 505 8.87 -23.90 -4.40
CA ARG A 505 8.31 -22.90 -3.47
C ARG A 505 8.64 -21.47 -3.89
N TRP A 506 9.86 -21.24 -4.36
CA TRP A 506 10.31 -19.98 -4.93
C TRP A 506 11.55 -20.19 -5.80
N ALA A 507 11.75 -19.31 -6.77
CA ALA A 507 12.92 -19.30 -7.66
C ALA A 507 13.20 -17.86 -8.07
N ASN A 508 14.47 -17.51 -8.18
CA ASN A 508 14.92 -16.27 -8.80
C ASN A 508 16.07 -16.59 -9.79
N GLY A 509 16.70 -15.56 -10.37
CA GLY A 509 17.80 -15.73 -11.34
C GLY A 509 19.06 -16.41 -10.78
N TYR A 510 19.20 -16.53 -9.46
CA TYR A 510 20.42 -16.99 -8.78
C TYR A 510 20.21 -18.20 -7.85
N ALA A 511 19.01 -18.43 -7.35
CA ALA A 511 18.69 -19.45 -6.36
C ALA A 511 17.29 -20.04 -6.58
N ARG A 512 17.14 -21.33 -6.23
CA ARG A 512 15.87 -22.08 -6.33
C ARG A 512 15.63 -22.93 -5.10
N HIS A 513 14.36 -23.12 -4.76
CA HIS A 513 13.93 -23.88 -3.60
C HIS A 513 12.80 -24.85 -3.94
N TYR A 514 13.07 -26.14 -3.83
CA TYR A 514 12.12 -27.22 -4.08
C TYR A 514 11.78 -27.95 -2.78
N ILE A 515 10.55 -28.42 -2.68
CA ILE A 515 10.09 -29.29 -1.60
C ILE A 515 9.38 -30.48 -2.24
N CYS A 516 9.76 -31.71 -1.88
CA CYS A 516 9.01 -32.88 -2.29
C CYS A 516 7.70 -32.95 -1.48
N LYS A 517 6.56 -33.01 -2.17
CA LYS A 517 5.23 -33.05 -1.53
C LYS A 517 5.00 -34.30 -0.68
N TRP A 518 5.72 -35.38 -0.95
CA TRP A 518 5.48 -36.67 -0.31
C TRP A 518 6.37 -36.93 0.91
N CYS A 519 7.67 -36.66 0.80
CA CYS A 519 8.62 -36.90 1.90
C CYS A 519 9.09 -35.61 2.59
N SER A 520 8.65 -34.44 2.13
CA SER A 520 9.04 -33.12 2.66
C SER A 520 10.53 -32.79 2.56
N ILE A 521 11.31 -33.55 1.78
CA ILE A 521 12.71 -33.23 1.51
C ILE A 521 12.80 -31.87 0.82
N VAL A 522 13.71 -31.04 1.30
CA VAL A 522 13.98 -29.71 0.78
C VAL A 522 15.27 -29.74 0.00
N VAL A 523 15.20 -29.25 -1.23
CA VAL A 523 16.35 -29.11 -2.13
C VAL A 523 16.53 -27.63 -2.45
N LYS A 524 17.76 -27.14 -2.25
CA LYS A 524 18.17 -25.79 -2.62
C LYS A 524 19.23 -25.85 -3.70
N GLU A 525 19.09 -25.02 -4.72
CA GLU A 525 20.07 -24.89 -5.78
C GLU A 525 20.52 -23.43 -5.88
N HIS A 526 21.80 -23.24 -6.17
CA HIS A 526 22.36 -21.92 -6.47
C HIS A 526 23.03 -21.94 -7.85
N LYS A 527 22.99 -20.82 -8.56
CA LYS A 527 23.68 -20.67 -9.85
C LYS A 527 25.13 -20.24 -9.59
N ARG A 528 26.10 -21.05 -10.03
CA ARG A 528 27.55 -20.76 -9.93
C ARG A 528 28.20 -21.01 -11.29
N ASN A 529 28.88 -20.00 -11.84
CA ASN A 529 29.50 -20.05 -13.17
C ASN A 529 28.53 -20.57 -14.25
N ASP A 530 27.33 -19.99 -14.28
CA ASP A 530 26.23 -20.38 -15.16
C ASP A 530 25.69 -21.82 -15.06
N ARG A 531 26.08 -22.57 -14.02
CA ARG A 531 25.56 -23.91 -13.73
C ARG A 531 24.79 -23.92 -12.41
N TRP A 532 23.69 -24.67 -12.35
CA TRP A 532 22.97 -24.92 -11.10
C TRP A 532 23.75 -25.95 -10.29
N VAL A 533 24.07 -25.62 -9.05
CA VAL A 533 24.74 -26.49 -8.08
C VAL A 533 23.87 -26.67 -6.85
N ALA A 534 23.88 -27.88 -6.30
CA ALA A 534 23.27 -28.19 -5.03
C ALA A 534 23.89 -27.32 -3.93
N TYR A 535 23.04 -26.71 -3.09
CA TYR A 535 23.46 -25.94 -1.93
C TYR A 535 23.40 -26.77 -0.65
#